data_AF-A0A2E0QE71-F1
#
_entry.id   AF-A0A2E0QE71-F1
#
_cell.length_a   1.000
_cell.length_b   1.000
_cell.length_c   1.000
_cell.angle_alpha   90.00
_cell.angle_beta   90.00
_cell.angle_gamma   90.00
#
_symmetry.space_group_name_H-M   'P 1'
#
loop_
_entity.id
_entity.type
_entity.pdbx_description
1 polymer ?
#
loop_
_entity_poly.entity_id
_entity_poly.type
_entity_poly.pdbx_seq_one_letter_code
_entity_poly.pdbx_strand_id
1 'polypeptide(L)'
;MTSNYEHVVLDGANLIHDDKKDKDGNKILLILPERLQIAISHCESLGWPTTAILKKGTYLRALRTRHLDTVGDIEILDGLIAEQKVILVNRKKDDIYWIDFALQRNALIITHDKFNDKIRDGVTIQGERSLYPDRDWDDIDRRTLRGHEYIGDRFIVPGLSKKRIIEQDTVTIEMFDRLSKRVIELEEMVREKPHSELKEATISDTDSQDADELTEIVHSVFEQMLSSGEKVEMSHMQRSIASVVLGCDIETYPKSWPKGWVKELGDSLDFQGTLHDLLVHFSPRKLCRESVRKDGLPPLVVFFC
;
A
#
# COMPACT_ATOMS: atom_id res chain seq x y z
N MET A 1 -25.54 10.74 15.00
CA MET A 1 -25.06 9.68 15.91
C MET A 1 -23.65 10.07 16.34
N THR A 2 -23.40 10.23 17.63
CA THR A 2 -22.05 10.45 18.17
C THR A 2 -21.27 9.15 17.99
N SER A 3 -20.41 9.09 16.99
CA SER A 3 -19.62 7.88 16.76
C SER A 3 -18.57 7.76 17.87
N ASN A 4 -18.65 6.70 18.68
CA ASN A 4 -17.76 6.44 19.83
C ASN A 4 -16.36 5.97 19.39
N TYR A 5 -15.87 6.44 18.25
CA TYR A 5 -14.57 6.06 17.69
C TYR A 5 -13.49 7.00 18.20
N GLU A 6 -12.28 6.47 18.38
CA GLU A 6 -11.17 7.23 18.97
C GLU A 6 -10.16 7.68 17.92
N HIS A 7 -10.07 6.96 16.81
CA HIS A 7 -9.00 7.07 15.82
C HIS A 7 -9.54 6.96 14.39
N VAL A 8 -8.74 7.34 13.40
CA VAL A 8 -8.99 7.08 11.98
C VAL A 8 -7.82 6.26 11.41
N VAL A 9 -8.13 5.13 10.78
CA VAL A 9 -7.16 4.31 10.06
C VAL A 9 -7.41 4.43 8.56
N LEU A 10 -6.36 4.81 7.83
CA LEU A 10 -6.39 4.96 6.39
C LEU A 10 -5.73 3.76 5.71
N ASP A 11 -6.36 3.26 4.65
CA ASP A 11 -5.73 2.34 3.71
C ASP A 11 -4.74 3.14 2.83
N GLY A 12 -3.46 3.09 3.20
CA GLY A 12 -2.41 3.89 2.58
C GLY A 12 -2.20 3.53 1.11
N ALA A 13 -2.37 2.27 0.73
CA ALA A 13 -2.22 1.84 -0.66
C ALA A 13 -3.34 2.41 -1.54
N ASN A 14 -4.58 2.45 -1.02
CA ASN A 14 -5.71 3.01 -1.74
C ASN A 14 -5.61 4.53 -1.94
N LEU A 15 -4.91 5.23 -1.05
CA LEU A 15 -4.76 6.69 -1.11
C LEU A 15 -3.53 7.16 -1.88
N ILE A 16 -2.44 6.38 -1.87
CA ILE A 16 -1.18 6.74 -2.51
C ILE A 16 -1.17 6.43 -4.01
N HIS A 17 -2.01 5.51 -4.47
CA HIS A 17 -2.12 5.13 -5.87
C HIS A 17 -3.20 5.94 -6.58
N ASP A 18 -2.98 6.21 -7.86
CA ASP A 18 -3.97 6.80 -8.76
C ASP A 18 -4.03 6.03 -10.07
N ASP A 19 -5.18 6.10 -10.74
CA ASP A 19 -5.42 5.44 -12.02
C ASP A 19 -4.99 6.35 -13.18
N LYS A 20 -3.68 6.51 -13.40
CA LYS A 20 -3.15 7.11 -14.64
C LYS A 20 -3.06 6.02 -15.73
N LYS A 21 -3.42 6.39 -16.96
CA LYS A 21 -3.29 5.52 -18.15
C LYS A 21 -2.29 6.09 -19.14
N ASP A 22 -1.53 5.22 -19.80
CA ASP A 22 -0.70 5.60 -20.94
C ASP A 22 -1.53 5.91 -22.19
N LYS A 23 -0.84 6.25 -23.29
CA LYS A 23 -1.45 6.59 -24.58
C LYS A 23 -2.22 5.42 -25.21
N ASP A 24 -1.91 4.19 -24.80
CA ASP A 24 -2.52 2.96 -25.30
C ASP A 24 -3.68 2.48 -24.39
N GLY A 25 -3.98 3.25 -23.33
CA GLY A 25 -5.05 2.98 -22.39
C GLY A 25 -4.69 1.98 -21.29
N ASN A 26 -3.41 1.59 -21.19
CA ASN A 26 -2.94 0.70 -20.11
C ASN A 26 -2.68 1.49 -18.84
N LYS A 27 -2.96 0.90 -17.68
CA LYS A 27 -2.60 1.52 -16.40
C LYS A 27 -1.09 1.67 -16.29
N ILE A 28 -0.67 2.85 -15.86
CA ILE A 28 0.71 3.13 -15.46
C ILE A 28 0.79 3.30 -13.96
N LEU A 29 1.94 2.95 -13.42
CA LEU A 29 2.19 2.97 -11.99
C LEU A 29 2.38 4.41 -11.52
N LEU A 30 1.42 4.92 -10.76
CA LEU A 30 1.53 6.21 -10.07
C LEU A 30 1.61 6.01 -8.55
N ILE A 31 2.55 6.69 -7.90
CA ILE A 31 2.73 6.70 -6.43
C ILE A 31 2.86 8.15 -5.99
N LEU A 32 1.87 8.65 -5.25
CA LEU A 32 1.77 10.05 -4.82
C LEU A 32 1.76 10.16 -3.28
N PRO A 33 2.93 10.20 -2.63
CA PRO A 33 3.06 10.47 -1.20
C PRO A 33 2.25 11.68 -0.69
N GLU A 34 2.16 12.72 -1.50
CA GLU A 34 1.43 13.97 -1.22
C GLU A 34 -0.04 13.70 -0.92
N ARG A 35 -0.68 12.77 -1.66
CA ARG A 35 -2.08 12.40 -1.44
C ARG A 35 -2.26 11.85 -0.03
N LEU A 36 -1.35 10.98 0.40
CA LEU A 36 -1.40 10.39 1.74
C LEU A 36 -1.23 11.46 2.83
N GLN A 37 -0.29 12.40 2.65
CA GLN A 37 -0.10 13.52 3.57
C GLN A 37 -1.34 14.41 3.67
N ILE A 38 -1.96 14.75 2.54
CA ILE A 38 -3.19 15.55 2.48
C ILE A 38 -4.33 14.85 3.21
N ALA A 39 -4.51 13.53 2.98
CA ALA A 39 -5.56 12.76 3.63
C ALA A 39 -5.38 12.69 5.16
N ILE A 40 -4.14 12.46 5.63
CA ILE A 40 -3.83 12.46 7.06
C ILE A 40 -4.11 13.84 7.67
N SER A 41 -3.56 14.90 7.05
CA SER A 41 -3.72 16.27 7.52
C SER A 41 -5.20 16.70 7.57
N HIS A 42 -6.00 16.26 6.59
CA HIS A 42 -7.44 16.52 6.57
C HIS A 42 -8.14 15.89 7.78
N CYS A 43 -7.89 14.60 8.05
CA CYS A 43 -8.48 13.90 9.19
C CYS A 43 -8.04 14.53 10.53
N GLU A 44 -6.76 14.88 10.66
CA GLU A 44 -6.21 15.56 11.84
C GLU A 44 -6.82 16.95 12.04
N SER A 45 -7.05 17.72 10.96
CA SER A 45 -7.72 19.03 11.02
C SER A 45 -9.16 18.95 11.52
N LEU A 46 -9.81 17.79 11.32
CA LEU A 46 -11.13 17.48 11.86
C LEU A 46 -11.07 16.99 13.33
N GLY A 47 -9.88 16.93 13.94
CA GLY A 47 -9.65 16.52 15.32
C GLY A 47 -9.48 15.02 15.53
N TRP A 48 -9.28 14.25 14.45
CA TRP A 48 -9.08 12.80 14.53
C TRP A 48 -7.60 12.44 14.56
N PRO A 49 -7.12 11.76 15.62
CA PRO A 49 -5.84 11.04 15.55
C PRO A 49 -5.90 10.06 14.38
N THR A 50 -4.88 10.10 13.51
CA THR A 50 -4.92 9.41 12.22
C THR A 50 -3.66 8.60 11.99
N THR A 51 -3.81 7.38 11.47
CA THR A 51 -2.70 6.52 11.06
C THR A 51 -3.03 5.86 9.73
N ALA A 52 -2.11 5.94 8.78
CA ALA A 52 -2.18 5.19 7.54
C ALA A 52 -1.38 3.90 7.64
N ILE A 53 -1.91 2.83 7.06
CA ILE A 53 -1.22 1.55 6.94
C ILE A 53 -0.78 1.35 5.50
N LEU A 54 0.50 1.08 5.28
CA LEU A 54 1.09 0.89 3.95
C LEU A 54 1.86 -0.42 3.89
N LYS A 55 1.73 -1.17 2.80
CA LYS A 55 2.51 -2.41 2.59
C LYS A 55 3.98 -2.06 2.34
N LYS A 56 4.91 -2.80 2.95
CA LYS A 56 6.36 -2.60 2.79
C LYS A 56 6.77 -2.58 1.31
N GLY A 57 6.24 -3.51 0.51
CA GLY A 57 6.50 -3.56 -0.94
C GLY A 57 6.16 -2.28 -1.69
N THR A 58 5.09 -1.58 -1.30
CA THR A 58 4.70 -0.30 -1.93
C THR A 58 5.73 0.80 -1.64
N TYR A 59 6.22 0.87 -0.40
CA TYR A 59 7.27 1.82 -0.01
C TYR A 59 8.62 1.51 -0.70
N LEU A 60 9.05 0.25 -0.68
CA LEU A 60 10.29 -0.19 -1.36
C LEU A 60 10.25 0.11 -2.86
N ARG A 61 9.09 -0.12 -3.48
CA ARG A 61 8.86 0.25 -4.87
C ARG A 61 9.06 1.75 -5.08
N ALA A 62 8.41 2.57 -4.25
CA ALA A 62 8.50 4.03 -4.34
C ALA A 62 9.95 4.52 -4.24
N LEU A 63 10.75 3.95 -3.33
CA LEU A 63 12.18 4.24 -3.22
C LEU A 63 12.98 3.90 -4.49
N ARG A 64 12.72 2.73 -5.09
CA ARG A 64 13.44 2.27 -6.29
C ARG A 64 13.09 3.07 -7.54
N THR A 65 11.86 3.59 -7.61
CA THR A 65 11.37 4.37 -8.75
C THR A 65 11.33 5.87 -8.48
N ARG A 66 11.99 6.37 -7.43
CA ARG A 66 11.94 7.77 -6.98
C ARG A 66 12.39 8.81 -8.01
N HIS A 67 13.15 8.39 -9.02
CA HIS A 67 13.62 9.25 -10.11
C HIS A 67 12.64 9.34 -11.28
N LEU A 68 11.54 8.59 -11.26
CA LEU A 68 10.52 8.62 -12.30
C LEU A 68 9.50 9.73 -12.02
N ASP A 69 9.05 10.42 -13.07
CA ASP A 69 8.00 11.46 -12.98
C ASP A 69 6.63 10.93 -12.50
N THR A 70 6.48 9.60 -12.43
CA THR A 70 5.27 8.94 -11.92
C THR A 70 5.29 8.72 -10.40
N VAL A 71 6.35 9.19 -9.73
CA VAL A 71 6.54 9.06 -8.28
C VAL A 71 6.73 10.45 -7.69
N GLY A 72 5.88 10.79 -6.72
CA GLY A 72 5.99 12.02 -5.95
C GLY A 72 7.15 12.01 -4.95
N ASP A 73 7.19 13.01 -4.09
CA ASP A 73 8.29 13.21 -3.15
C ASP A 73 8.30 12.14 -2.05
N ILE A 74 9.31 11.26 -2.09
CA ILE A 74 9.45 10.15 -1.13
C ILE A 74 9.84 10.66 0.26
N GLU A 75 10.46 11.83 0.38
CA GLU A 75 10.82 12.40 1.69
C GLU A 75 9.56 12.65 2.55
N ILE A 76 8.41 12.85 1.91
CA ILE A 76 7.11 12.91 2.58
C ILE A 76 6.77 11.58 3.27
N LEU A 77 6.98 10.43 2.60
CA LEU A 77 6.75 9.13 3.24
C LEU A 77 7.71 8.90 4.41
N ASP A 78 8.98 9.24 4.25
CA ASP A 78 9.98 9.09 5.30
C ASP A 78 9.60 9.91 6.54
N GLY A 79 9.16 11.16 6.34
CA GLY A 79 8.65 12.01 7.41
C GLY A 79 7.42 11.43 8.09
N LEU A 80 6.42 10.98 7.32
CA LEU A 80 5.20 10.38 7.87
C LEU A 80 5.47 9.07 8.64
N ILE A 81 6.46 8.28 8.22
CA ILE A 81 6.89 7.06 8.93
C ILE A 81 7.60 7.45 10.24
N ALA A 82 8.52 8.42 10.20
CA ALA A 82 9.23 8.90 11.39
C ALA A 82 8.27 9.49 12.44
N GLU A 83 7.21 10.17 11.99
CA GLU A 83 6.13 10.70 12.83
C GLU A 83 5.14 9.63 13.31
N GLN A 84 5.33 8.35 12.95
CA GLN A 84 4.41 7.23 13.25
C GLN A 84 2.99 7.43 12.69
N LYS A 85 2.84 8.31 11.70
CA LYS A 85 1.58 8.54 10.97
C LYS A 85 1.37 7.51 9.87
N VAL A 86 2.45 6.91 9.37
CA VAL A 86 2.42 5.75 8.46
C VAL A 86 3.09 4.56 9.13
N ILE A 87 2.39 3.43 9.20
CA ILE A 87 2.94 2.16 9.67
C ILE A 87 3.13 1.25 8.47
N LEU A 88 4.36 0.75 8.30
CA LEU A 88 4.70 -0.23 7.29
C LEU A 88 4.36 -1.65 7.79
N VAL A 89 3.58 -2.38 7.00
CA VAL A 89 3.26 -3.79 7.28
C VAL A 89 4.02 -4.68 6.30
N ASN A 90 4.77 -5.62 6.85
CA ASN A 90 5.61 -6.56 6.11
C ASN A 90 4.96 -7.95 6.08
N ARG A 91 3.89 -8.15 5.30
CA ARG A 91 3.32 -9.49 5.07
C ARG A 91 2.76 -9.65 3.66
N LYS A 92 3.13 -10.78 3.04
CA LYS A 92 2.76 -11.24 1.68
C LYS A 92 1.24 -11.35 1.46
N LYS A 93 0.44 -11.51 2.53
CA LYS A 93 -1.03 -11.46 2.52
C LYS A 93 -1.53 -11.05 3.91
N ASP A 94 -2.26 -9.96 3.98
CA ASP A 94 -3.67 -9.96 4.40
C ASP A 94 -4.06 -8.52 4.74
N ASP A 95 -5.06 -8.00 4.04
CA ASP A 95 -5.70 -6.75 4.42
C ASP A 95 -6.35 -6.88 5.83
N ILE A 96 -6.48 -8.11 6.35
CA ILE A 96 -6.92 -8.39 7.72
C ILE A 96 -6.06 -7.74 8.82
N TYR A 97 -4.75 -7.57 8.63
CA TYR A 97 -3.89 -7.04 9.70
C TYR A 97 -4.19 -5.58 10.00
N TRP A 98 -4.42 -4.79 8.96
CA TRP A 98 -4.74 -3.39 9.13
C TRP A 98 -6.18 -3.20 9.58
N ILE A 99 -7.10 -4.09 9.16
CA ILE A 99 -8.46 -4.16 9.70
C ILE A 99 -8.42 -4.45 11.22
N ASP A 100 -7.65 -5.46 11.64
CA ASP A 100 -7.48 -5.79 13.06
C ASP A 100 -6.85 -4.65 13.86
N PHE A 101 -5.85 -3.96 13.27
CA PHE A 101 -5.28 -2.76 13.86
C PHE A 101 -6.34 -1.66 14.08
N ALA A 102 -7.22 -1.43 13.09
CA ALA A 102 -8.30 -0.46 13.20
C ALA A 102 -9.33 -0.85 14.28
N LEU A 103 -9.66 -2.14 14.39
CA LEU A 103 -10.55 -2.65 15.43
C LEU A 103 -9.95 -2.46 16.84
N GLN A 104 -8.68 -2.80 17.02
CA GLN A 104 -7.97 -2.63 18.31
C GLN A 104 -7.88 -1.16 18.74
N ARG A 105 -7.79 -0.23 17.78
CA ARG A 105 -7.77 1.22 18.03
C ARG A 105 -9.15 1.85 18.11
N ASN A 106 -10.22 1.04 18.05
CA ASN A 106 -11.60 1.53 17.96
C ASN A 106 -11.73 2.67 16.91
N ALA A 107 -11.21 2.41 15.71
CA ALA A 107 -11.01 3.42 14.67
C ALA A 107 -12.09 3.40 13.58
N LEU A 108 -12.42 4.58 13.04
CA LEU A 108 -13.02 4.68 11.72
C LEU A 108 -12.02 4.19 10.66
N ILE A 109 -12.52 3.51 9.64
CA ILE A 109 -11.71 3.01 8.52
C ILE A 109 -12.01 3.85 7.29
N ILE A 110 -10.99 4.25 6.53
CA ILE A 110 -11.15 4.91 5.23
C ILE A 110 -10.46 4.06 4.16
N THR A 111 -11.25 3.49 3.26
CA THR A 111 -10.81 2.73 2.08
C THR A 111 -11.95 2.68 1.07
N HIS A 112 -11.67 2.50 -0.22
CA HIS A 112 -12.69 2.14 -1.20
C HIS A 112 -13.04 0.65 -1.20
N ASP A 113 -12.23 -0.23 -0.58
CA ASP A 113 -12.47 -1.67 -0.65
C ASP A 113 -13.71 -2.10 0.15
N LYS A 114 -14.47 -3.03 -0.42
CA LYS A 114 -15.66 -3.65 0.18
C LYS A 114 -15.35 -4.95 0.91
N PHE A 115 -14.14 -5.49 0.72
CA PHE A 115 -13.67 -6.77 1.27
C PHE A 115 -14.46 -7.99 0.76
N ASN A 116 -15.26 -7.78 -0.29
CA ASN A 116 -16.09 -8.82 -0.90
C ASN A 116 -15.26 -9.64 -1.88
N ASP A 117 -15.74 -10.86 -2.14
CA ASP A 117 -15.31 -11.61 -3.30
C ASP A 117 -15.50 -10.79 -4.57
N LYS A 118 -14.51 -10.85 -5.44
CA LYS A 118 -14.52 -10.15 -6.73
C LYS A 118 -14.77 -11.22 -7.80
N ILE A 119 -15.92 -11.14 -8.47
CA ILE A 119 -16.23 -11.98 -9.63
C ILE A 119 -15.74 -11.25 -10.87
N ARG A 120 -14.92 -11.92 -11.67
CA ARG A 120 -14.53 -11.40 -12.97
C ARG A 120 -14.30 -12.51 -13.96
N ASP A 121 -14.92 -12.37 -15.12
CA ASP A 121 -14.77 -13.31 -16.23
C ASP A 121 -15.06 -14.77 -15.84
N GLY A 122 -16.01 -14.96 -14.92
CA GLY A 122 -16.44 -16.27 -14.42
C GLY A 122 -15.56 -16.87 -13.32
N VAL A 123 -14.50 -16.18 -12.88
CA VAL A 123 -13.62 -16.61 -11.79
C VAL A 123 -13.90 -15.79 -10.54
N THR A 124 -14.00 -16.47 -9.39
CA THR A 124 -14.21 -15.85 -8.08
C THR A 124 -12.89 -15.71 -7.35
N ILE A 125 -12.42 -14.47 -7.19
CA ILE A 125 -11.30 -14.14 -6.31
C ILE A 125 -11.86 -13.95 -4.91
N GLN A 126 -11.41 -14.77 -3.96
CA GLN A 126 -11.86 -14.65 -2.57
C GLN A 126 -11.34 -13.35 -1.94
N GLY A 127 -12.25 -12.57 -1.39
CA GLY A 127 -11.97 -11.41 -0.56
C GLY A 127 -11.89 -11.79 0.92
N GLU A 128 -11.59 -10.82 1.77
CA GLU A 128 -11.35 -11.02 3.20
C GLU A 128 -12.60 -11.58 3.89
N ARG A 129 -13.81 -11.23 3.43
CA ARG A 129 -15.07 -11.80 3.97
C ARG A 129 -15.17 -13.30 3.85
N SER A 130 -14.75 -13.84 2.71
CA SER A 130 -14.76 -15.29 2.47
C SER A 130 -13.59 -15.99 3.16
N LEU A 131 -12.45 -15.30 3.33
CA LEU A 131 -11.28 -15.83 4.03
C LEU A 131 -11.45 -15.81 5.56
N TYR A 132 -12.19 -14.84 6.11
CA TYR A 132 -12.41 -14.64 7.54
C TYR A 132 -13.91 -14.48 7.84
N PRO A 133 -14.73 -15.52 7.64
CA PRO A 133 -16.18 -15.43 7.79
C PRO A 133 -16.64 -15.17 9.24
N ASP A 134 -15.82 -15.54 10.23
CA ASP A 134 -16.16 -15.43 11.66
C ASP A 134 -15.98 -14.01 12.24
N ARG A 135 -15.58 -13.03 11.43
CA ARG A 135 -15.41 -11.63 11.87
C ARG A 135 -16.75 -10.91 11.93
N ASP A 136 -16.84 -9.92 12.81
CA ASP A 136 -18.00 -9.00 12.88
C ASP A 136 -17.95 -8.00 11.72
N TRP A 137 -18.31 -8.49 10.54
CA TRP A 137 -18.33 -7.70 9.31
C TRP A 137 -19.34 -6.55 9.35
N ASP A 138 -20.41 -6.70 10.12
CA ASP A 138 -21.39 -5.63 10.32
C ASP A 138 -20.77 -4.47 11.09
N ASP A 139 -19.93 -4.73 12.11
CA ASP A 139 -19.16 -3.68 12.78
C ASP A 139 -18.15 -3.03 11.87
N ILE A 140 -17.37 -3.84 11.13
CA ILE A 140 -16.37 -3.36 10.17
C ILE A 140 -17.04 -2.44 9.14
N ASP A 141 -18.22 -2.82 8.62
CA ASP A 141 -18.95 -2.00 7.66
C ASP A 141 -19.46 -0.69 8.26
N ARG A 142 -19.99 -0.72 9.49
CA ARG A 142 -20.45 0.50 10.18
C ARG A 142 -19.34 1.52 10.39
N ARG A 143 -18.09 1.08 10.62
CA ARG A 143 -16.93 1.97 10.80
C ARG A 143 -16.23 2.37 9.51
N THR A 144 -16.57 1.74 8.37
CA THR A 144 -15.86 1.96 7.10
C THR A 144 -16.49 3.04 6.24
N LEU A 145 -15.74 4.11 5.99
CA LEU A 145 -16.06 5.24 5.13
C LEU A 145 -15.45 5.06 3.74
N ARG A 146 -16.31 4.82 2.74
CA ARG A 146 -15.88 4.47 1.36
C ARG A 146 -16.04 5.56 0.32
N GLY A 147 -16.63 6.68 0.69
CA GLY A 147 -16.98 7.76 -0.26
C GLY A 147 -15.92 8.86 -0.35
N HIS A 148 -14.65 8.56 -0.11
CA HIS A 148 -13.60 9.58 -0.18
C HIS A 148 -13.23 9.90 -1.63
N GLU A 149 -12.93 11.15 -1.95
CA GLU A 149 -12.46 11.55 -3.28
C GLU A 149 -11.42 12.67 -3.17
N TYR A 150 -10.59 12.80 -4.20
CA TYR A 150 -9.71 13.95 -4.39
C TYR A 150 -10.30 14.88 -5.45
N ILE A 151 -10.63 16.11 -5.07
CA ILE A 151 -11.08 17.16 -5.98
C ILE A 151 -10.01 18.25 -6.01
N GLY A 152 -9.18 18.22 -7.05
CA GLY A 152 -7.98 19.07 -7.12
C GLY A 152 -6.98 18.67 -6.03
N ASP A 153 -6.59 19.63 -5.20
CA ASP A 153 -5.69 19.47 -4.05
C ASP A 153 -6.42 19.11 -2.74
N ARG A 154 -7.74 18.87 -2.80
CA ARG A 154 -8.56 18.62 -1.61
C ARG A 154 -8.97 17.17 -1.50
N PHE A 155 -8.70 16.60 -0.33
CA PHE A 155 -9.29 15.34 0.10
C PHE A 155 -10.66 15.59 0.74
N ILE A 156 -11.68 14.87 0.26
CA ILE A 156 -13.06 15.01 0.73
C ILE A 156 -13.55 13.64 1.21
N VAL A 157 -14.08 13.58 2.43
CA VAL A 157 -14.72 12.37 2.99
C VAL A 157 -16.07 12.75 3.59
N PRO A 158 -17.18 12.64 2.83
CA PRO A 158 -18.50 13.11 3.27
C PRO A 158 -19.01 12.47 4.57
N GLY A 159 -18.55 11.25 4.88
CA GLY A 159 -18.92 10.53 6.11
C GLY A 159 -18.08 10.87 7.35
N LEU A 160 -17.00 11.65 7.20
CA LEU A 160 -16.12 12.02 8.31
C LEU A 160 -16.48 13.42 8.82
N SER A 161 -17.29 13.49 9.87
CA SER A 161 -17.58 14.75 10.55
C SER A 161 -16.44 15.16 11.50
N LYS A 162 -16.32 16.47 11.80
CA LYS A 162 -15.43 16.97 12.86
C LYS A 162 -15.63 16.17 14.15
N LYS A 163 -14.54 15.67 14.75
CA LYS A 163 -14.59 14.93 16.01
C LYS A 163 -15.22 15.85 17.05
N ARG A 164 -16.34 15.41 17.62
CA ARG A 164 -16.91 16.13 18.75
C ARG A 164 -15.95 15.95 19.91
N ILE A 165 -15.32 17.04 20.33
CA ILE A 165 -14.67 17.10 21.63
C ILE A 165 -15.82 17.04 22.62
N ILE A 166 -16.12 15.85 23.12
CA ILE A 166 -16.86 15.76 24.37
C ILE A 166 -15.87 16.34 25.38
N GLU A 167 -16.17 17.50 25.95
CA GLU A 167 -15.46 18.00 27.12
C GLU A 167 -15.68 16.97 28.23
N GLN A 168 -14.84 15.94 28.27
CA GLN A 168 -14.71 15.02 29.38
C GLN A 168 -13.44 15.40 30.11
N ASP A 169 -13.70 15.96 31.30
CA ASP A 169 -12.80 16.40 32.36
C ASP A 169 -11.68 17.36 31.95
N THR A 170 -11.77 18.57 32.50
CA THR A 170 -10.69 19.55 32.48
C THR A 170 -9.41 18.90 33.01
N VAL A 171 -8.50 18.57 32.09
CA VAL A 171 -7.13 18.17 32.45
C VAL A 171 -6.52 19.34 33.20
N THR A 172 -6.29 19.17 34.50
CA THR A 172 -5.60 20.20 35.28
C THR A 172 -4.17 20.31 34.78
N ILE A 173 -3.60 21.52 34.87
CA ILE A 173 -2.21 21.79 34.50
C ILE A 173 -1.26 20.79 35.21
N GLU A 174 -1.60 20.37 36.43
CA GLU A 174 -0.84 19.36 37.18
C GLU A 174 -0.84 17.96 36.54
N MET A 175 -1.96 17.54 35.95
CA MET A 175 -2.03 16.25 35.25
C MET A 175 -1.20 16.28 33.97
N PHE A 176 -1.22 17.40 33.25
CA PHE A 176 -0.38 17.61 32.06
C PHE A 176 1.10 17.59 32.42
N ASP A 177 1.53 18.35 33.44
CA ASP A 177 2.91 18.35 33.92
C ASP A 177 3.38 16.96 34.36
N ARG A 178 2.51 16.18 35.02
CA ARG A 178 2.83 14.82 35.44
C ARG A 178 2.98 13.87 34.24
N LEU A 179 2.16 14.05 33.20
CA LEU A 179 2.26 13.30 31.95
C LEU A 179 3.52 13.68 31.18
N SER A 180 3.82 14.97 31.02
CA SER A 180 5.02 15.46 30.34
C SER A 180 6.30 14.97 31.01
N LYS A 181 6.36 14.97 32.35
CA LYS A 181 7.49 14.39 33.09
C LYS A 181 7.65 12.89 32.82
N ARG A 182 6.56 12.12 32.83
CA ARG A 182 6.60 10.68 32.54
C ARG A 182 7.01 10.39 31.09
N VAL A 183 6.61 11.25 30.14
CA VAL A 183 7.04 11.12 28.73
C VAL A 183 8.53 11.38 28.60
N ILE A 184 9.06 12.43 29.24
CA ILE A 184 10.51 12.71 29.25
C ILE A 184 11.28 11.54 29.89
N GLU A 185 10.82 11.03 31.04
CA GLU A 185 11.43 9.86 31.69
C GLU A 185 11.41 8.61 30.80
N LEU A 186 10.29 8.36 30.09
CA LEU A 186 10.19 7.24 29.15
C LEU A 186 11.11 7.43 27.94
N GLU A 187 11.21 8.64 27.40
CA GLU A 187 12.12 8.97 26.30
C GLU A 187 13.58 8.79 26.72
N GLU A 188 13.95 9.17 27.94
CA GLU A 188 15.28 8.91 28.50
C GLU A 188 15.53 7.42 28.72
N MET A 189 14.55 6.67 29.26
CA MET A 189 14.65 5.22 29.44
C MET A 189 14.77 4.46 28.11
N VAL A 190 14.13 4.93 27.04
CA VAL A 190 14.26 4.37 25.69
C VAL A 190 15.62 4.71 25.09
N ARG A 191 16.17 5.89 25.40
CA ARG A 191 17.49 6.34 24.95
C ARG A 191 18.64 5.62 25.66
N GLU A 192 18.45 5.19 26.91
CA GLU A 192 19.43 4.43 27.70
C GLU A 192 19.41 2.91 27.47
N LYS A 193 18.37 2.35 26.85
CA LYS A 193 18.43 0.95 26.37
C LYS A 193 19.26 0.91 25.08
N PRO A 194 20.42 0.25 25.06
CA PRO A 194 21.37 0.38 23.97
C PRO A 194 20.81 -0.29 22.71
N HIS A 195 20.48 0.54 21.72
CA HIS A 195 20.26 0.19 20.31
C HIS A 195 21.48 -0.47 19.62
N SER A 196 22.48 -0.94 20.37
CA SER A 196 23.63 -1.69 19.84
C SER A 196 23.28 -3.15 19.56
N GLU A 197 22.47 -3.80 20.41
CA GLU A 197 22.11 -5.22 20.21
C GLU A 197 21.16 -5.44 19.02
N LEU A 198 20.30 -4.46 18.72
CA LEU A 198 19.44 -4.47 17.53
C LEU A 198 20.21 -4.18 16.23
N LYS A 199 21.32 -3.43 16.28
CA LYS A 199 22.15 -3.17 15.09
C LYS A 199 23.02 -4.36 14.72
N GLU A 200 23.58 -5.09 15.69
CA GLU A 200 24.39 -6.28 15.39
C GLU A 200 23.55 -7.46 14.88
N ALA A 201 22.30 -7.61 15.34
CA ALA A 201 21.38 -8.62 14.81
C ALA A 201 20.83 -8.29 13.40
N THR A 202 20.91 -7.03 12.96
CA THR A 202 20.44 -6.63 11.62
C THR A 202 21.56 -6.70 10.57
N ILE A 203 22.84 -6.77 10.98
CA ILE A 203 24.00 -6.75 10.09
C ILE A 203 24.45 -8.18 9.69
N SER A 204 23.97 -9.25 10.33
CA SER A 204 24.38 -10.62 9.99
C SER A 204 23.56 -11.33 8.90
N ASP A 205 22.48 -10.72 8.37
CA ASP A 205 21.55 -11.35 7.41
C ASP A 205 21.55 -10.67 6.02
N THR A 206 22.70 -10.17 5.57
CA THR A 206 22.79 -9.34 4.35
C THR A 206 22.67 -10.07 3.00
N ASP A 207 22.58 -11.41 2.95
CA ASP A 207 22.37 -12.13 1.68
C ASP A 207 20.91 -12.58 1.45
N SER A 208 20.06 -12.58 2.48
CA SER A 208 18.66 -13.04 2.38
C SER A 208 17.63 -11.92 2.29
N GLN A 209 18.00 -10.67 2.62
CA GLN A 209 17.08 -9.52 2.60
C GLN A 209 16.79 -9.01 1.18
N ASP A 210 17.77 -8.97 0.28
CA ASP A 210 17.59 -8.39 -1.06
C ASP A 210 16.59 -9.16 -1.94
N ALA A 211 16.61 -10.49 -1.86
CA ALA A 211 15.69 -11.35 -2.61
C ALA A 211 14.24 -11.21 -2.11
N ASP A 212 14.04 -11.08 -0.79
CA ASP A 212 12.71 -10.86 -0.21
C ASP A 212 12.19 -9.45 -0.51
N GLU A 213 13.05 -8.42 -0.53
CA GLU A 213 12.64 -7.05 -0.89
C GLU A 213 12.21 -6.91 -2.34
N LEU A 214 12.96 -7.52 -3.26
CA LEU A 214 12.60 -7.58 -4.67
C LEU A 214 11.27 -8.31 -4.89
N THR A 215 11.07 -9.41 -4.17
CA THR A 215 9.81 -10.14 -4.19
C THR A 215 8.64 -9.27 -3.72
N GLU A 216 8.80 -8.52 -2.64
CA GLU A 216 7.79 -7.57 -2.13
C GLU A 216 7.47 -6.45 -3.14
N ILE A 217 8.49 -5.95 -3.84
CA ILE A 217 8.31 -4.95 -4.90
C ILE A 217 7.49 -5.53 -6.05
N VAL A 218 7.84 -6.74 -6.53
CA VAL A 218 7.11 -7.42 -7.60
C VAL A 218 5.65 -7.66 -7.19
N HIS A 219 5.41 -8.12 -5.96
CA HIS A 219 4.06 -8.30 -5.42
C HIS A 219 3.24 -7.01 -5.42
N SER A 220 3.86 -5.87 -5.09
CA SER A 220 3.15 -4.58 -5.10
C SER A 220 2.68 -4.18 -6.51
N VAL A 221 3.44 -4.54 -7.55
CA VAL A 221 3.05 -4.34 -8.96
C VAL A 221 1.84 -5.21 -9.30
N PHE A 222 1.87 -6.48 -8.88
CA PHE A 222 0.74 -7.39 -9.04
C PHE A 222 -0.54 -6.85 -8.40
N GLU A 223 -0.47 -6.43 -7.13
CA GLU A 223 -1.63 -5.92 -6.42
C GLU A 223 -2.15 -4.62 -7.05
N GLN A 224 -1.31 -3.65 -7.41
CA GLN A 224 -1.81 -2.42 -8.04
C GLN A 224 -2.50 -2.69 -9.39
N MET A 225 -1.92 -3.56 -10.21
CA MET A 225 -2.43 -3.80 -11.56
C MET A 225 -3.65 -4.74 -11.57
N LEU A 226 -3.72 -5.71 -10.65
CA LEU A 226 -4.72 -6.79 -10.69
C LEU A 226 -5.71 -6.80 -9.52
N SER A 227 -5.49 -6.07 -8.41
CA SER A 227 -6.40 -6.10 -7.23
C SER A 227 -7.77 -5.48 -7.51
N SER A 228 -7.86 -4.59 -8.49
CA SER A 228 -9.11 -4.06 -9.05
C SER A 228 -9.89 -5.12 -9.86
N GLY A 229 -9.29 -6.29 -10.03
CA GLY A 229 -9.73 -7.36 -10.92
C GLY A 229 -9.30 -7.13 -12.37
N GLU A 230 -8.73 -5.99 -12.75
CA GLU A 230 -8.39 -5.65 -14.14
C GLU A 230 -7.61 -6.72 -14.91
N LYS A 231 -8.04 -6.97 -16.16
CA LYS A 231 -7.32 -7.80 -17.12
C LYS A 231 -6.23 -6.93 -17.72
N VAL A 232 -4.99 -7.38 -17.57
CA VAL A 232 -3.82 -6.65 -18.05
C VAL A 232 -3.15 -7.46 -19.14
N GLU A 233 -2.72 -6.80 -20.21
CA GLU A 233 -1.90 -7.47 -21.23
C GLU A 233 -0.64 -8.07 -20.59
N MET A 234 -0.37 -9.36 -20.83
CA MET A 234 0.79 -10.06 -20.25
C MET A 234 2.10 -9.32 -20.57
N SER A 235 2.23 -8.81 -21.80
CA SER A 235 3.43 -8.08 -22.21
C SER A 235 3.57 -6.76 -21.43
N HIS A 236 2.45 -6.09 -21.15
CA HIS A 236 2.42 -4.88 -20.31
C HIS A 236 2.77 -5.19 -18.87
N MET A 237 2.24 -6.27 -18.31
CA MET A 237 2.58 -6.72 -16.95
C MET A 237 4.08 -6.99 -16.79
N GLN A 238 4.68 -7.67 -17.76
CA GLN A 238 6.12 -7.96 -17.79
C GLN A 238 6.94 -6.66 -17.84
N ARG A 239 6.52 -5.70 -18.67
CA ARG A 239 7.15 -4.37 -18.74
C ARG A 239 6.96 -3.59 -17.44
N SER A 240 5.80 -3.63 -16.79
CA SER A 240 5.60 -2.94 -15.51
C SER A 240 6.50 -3.49 -14.42
N ILE A 241 6.66 -4.82 -14.33
CA ILE A 241 7.59 -5.45 -13.39
C ILE A 241 9.03 -5.05 -13.71
N ALA A 242 9.44 -5.15 -14.98
CA ALA A 242 10.79 -4.80 -15.40
C ALA A 242 11.11 -3.32 -15.17
N SER A 243 10.16 -2.42 -15.46
CA SER A 243 10.24 -0.99 -15.21
C SER A 243 10.55 -0.70 -13.75
N VAL A 244 9.86 -1.38 -12.84
CA VAL A 244 10.05 -1.17 -11.41
C VAL A 244 11.34 -1.81 -10.89
N VAL A 245 11.62 -3.06 -11.27
CA VAL A 245 12.80 -3.80 -10.77
C VAL A 245 14.09 -3.19 -11.28
N LEU A 246 14.12 -2.79 -12.56
CA LEU A 246 15.29 -2.20 -13.22
C LEU A 246 15.32 -0.66 -13.14
N GLY A 247 14.30 -0.03 -12.54
CA GLY A 247 14.22 1.43 -12.44
C GLY A 247 14.09 2.14 -13.80
N CYS A 248 13.48 1.50 -14.79
CA CYS A 248 13.30 2.07 -16.13
C CYS A 248 11.94 2.76 -16.25
N ASP A 249 11.87 3.90 -16.95
CA ASP A 249 10.59 4.54 -17.26
C ASP A 249 9.82 3.74 -18.32
N ILE A 250 8.61 3.29 -17.97
CA ILE A 250 7.75 2.53 -18.87
C ILE A 250 7.30 3.35 -20.09
N GLU A 251 7.13 4.67 -19.96
CA GLU A 251 6.69 5.55 -21.05
C GLU A 251 7.75 5.70 -22.15
N THR A 252 9.00 5.34 -21.85
CA THR A 252 10.14 5.45 -22.77
C THR A 252 10.46 4.14 -23.51
N TYR A 253 9.73 3.06 -23.21
CA TYR A 253 9.86 1.78 -23.90
C TYR A 253 9.48 1.88 -25.39
N PRO A 254 10.18 1.18 -26.31
CA PRO A 254 11.39 0.37 -26.12
C PRO A 254 12.70 1.15 -26.28
N LYS A 255 12.67 2.48 -26.48
CA LYS A 255 13.79 3.25 -27.02
C LYS A 255 14.95 3.44 -26.05
N SER A 256 14.65 3.65 -24.77
CA SER A 256 15.62 3.95 -23.70
C SER A 256 16.02 2.73 -22.88
N TRP A 257 15.37 1.58 -23.11
CA TRP A 257 15.56 0.39 -22.29
C TRP A 257 16.83 -0.36 -22.67
N PRO A 258 17.52 -1.00 -21.71
CA PRO A 258 18.74 -1.75 -21.98
C PRO A 258 18.48 -2.91 -22.94
N LYS A 259 19.43 -3.11 -23.87
CA LYS A 259 19.38 -4.26 -24.79
C LYS A 259 19.61 -5.54 -23.99
N GLY A 260 18.58 -6.38 -23.91
CA GLY A 260 18.63 -7.61 -23.11
C GLY A 260 18.05 -7.48 -21.70
N TRP A 261 17.23 -6.45 -21.44
CA TRP A 261 16.53 -6.25 -20.15
C TRP A 261 15.86 -7.51 -19.57
N VAL A 262 15.45 -8.46 -20.42
CA VAL A 262 14.87 -9.75 -19.99
C VAL A 262 15.87 -10.56 -19.17
N LYS A 263 17.13 -10.59 -19.60
CA LYS A 263 18.20 -11.29 -18.87
C LYS A 263 18.54 -10.53 -17.60
N GLU A 264 18.68 -9.22 -17.67
CA GLU A 264 18.98 -8.37 -16.50
C GLU A 264 17.89 -8.47 -15.43
N LEU A 265 16.62 -8.59 -15.83
CA LEU A 265 15.52 -8.84 -14.92
C LEU A 265 15.63 -10.21 -14.24
N GLY A 266 15.94 -11.26 -15.01
CA GLY A 266 16.16 -12.60 -14.46
C GLY A 266 17.33 -12.64 -13.48
N ASP A 267 18.45 -12.02 -13.84
CA ASP A 267 19.64 -11.91 -13.01
C ASP A 267 19.34 -11.10 -11.73
N SER A 268 18.55 -10.02 -11.83
CA SER A 268 18.15 -9.19 -10.67
C SER A 268 17.26 -9.95 -9.70
N LEU A 269 16.38 -10.82 -10.19
CA LEU A 269 15.42 -11.58 -9.38
C LEU A 269 15.93 -12.98 -8.98
N ASP A 270 17.19 -13.30 -9.29
CA ASP A 270 17.76 -14.66 -9.18
C ASP A 270 16.85 -15.74 -9.77
N PHE A 271 16.26 -15.45 -10.93
CA PHE A 271 15.25 -16.28 -11.57
C PHE A 271 15.75 -16.81 -12.93
N GLN A 272 15.74 -18.13 -13.08
CA GLN A 272 16.06 -18.82 -14.34
C GLN A 272 14.76 -19.38 -14.95
N GLY A 273 14.32 -18.80 -16.07
CA GLY A 273 13.12 -19.22 -16.77
C GLY A 273 12.67 -18.21 -17.82
N THR A 274 11.50 -18.41 -18.40
CA THR A 274 10.92 -17.43 -19.33
C THR A 274 10.22 -16.30 -18.57
N LEU A 275 10.01 -15.14 -19.21
CA LEU A 275 9.17 -14.06 -18.64
C LEU A 275 7.76 -14.52 -18.27
N HIS A 276 7.30 -15.60 -18.90
CA HIS A 276 6.02 -16.21 -18.60
C HIS A 276 6.05 -17.00 -17.29
N ASP A 277 7.12 -17.75 -17.05
CA ASP A 277 7.35 -18.50 -15.81
C ASP A 277 7.56 -17.55 -14.63
N LEU A 278 8.21 -16.41 -14.87
CA LEU A 278 8.40 -15.34 -13.88
C LEU A 278 7.06 -14.87 -13.31
N LEU A 279 6.07 -14.62 -14.17
CA LEU A 279 4.75 -14.20 -13.70
C LEU A 279 4.07 -15.25 -12.84
N VAL A 280 4.24 -16.54 -13.13
CA VAL A 280 3.66 -17.62 -12.32
C VAL A 280 4.38 -17.76 -10.99
N HIS A 281 5.71 -17.64 -11.02
CA HIS A 281 6.55 -17.84 -9.85
C HIS A 281 6.35 -16.77 -8.79
N PHE A 282 6.32 -15.50 -9.21
CA PHE A 282 6.24 -14.35 -8.30
C PHE A 282 4.83 -13.81 -8.07
N SER A 283 3.79 -14.45 -8.62
CA SER A 283 2.43 -13.94 -8.38
C SER A 283 1.97 -14.26 -6.96
N PRO A 284 1.46 -13.27 -6.20
CA PRO A 284 0.97 -13.51 -4.84
C PRO A 284 -0.33 -14.33 -4.84
N ARG A 285 -1.11 -14.31 -5.93
CA ARG A 285 -2.37 -15.06 -6.08
C ARG A 285 -2.33 -15.92 -7.33
N LYS A 286 -3.27 -16.84 -7.49
CA LYS A 286 -3.32 -17.68 -8.69
C LYS A 286 -3.58 -16.79 -9.91
N LEU A 287 -2.81 -16.96 -10.98
CA LEU A 287 -3.05 -16.22 -12.23
C LEU A 287 -3.89 -17.02 -13.20
N CYS A 288 -4.89 -16.35 -13.78
CA CYS A 288 -5.70 -16.81 -14.87
C CYS A 288 -5.29 -16.10 -16.16
N ARG A 289 -5.51 -16.75 -17.30
CA ARG A 289 -5.04 -16.27 -18.62
C ARG A 289 -6.15 -16.42 -19.64
N GLU A 290 -6.29 -15.41 -20.49
CA GLU A 290 -7.24 -15.44 -21.59
C GLU A 290 -6.60 -14.88 -22.86
N SER A 291 -7.02 -15.42 -24.00
CA SER A 291 -6.58 -14.97 -25.32
C SER A 291 -7.63 -14.01 -25.87
N VAL A 292 -7.30 -12.71 -25.99
CA VAL A 292 -8.24 -11.72 -26.53
C VAL A 292 -8.04 -11.60 -28.03
N ARG A 293 -9.04 -11.99 -28.84
CA ARG A 293 -8.97 -11.80 -30.30
C ARG A 293 -9.14 -10.32 -30.66
N LYS A 294 -8.08 -9.69 -31.16
CA LYS A 294 -8.12 -8.49 -32.02
C LYS A 294 -7.12 -8.69 -33.16
N ASP A 295 -7.63 -8.83 -34.38
CA ASP A 295 -6.96 -8.79 -35.69
C ASP A 295 -5.41 -8.85 -35.68
N GLY A 296 -4.87 -10.06 -35.78
CA GLY A 296 -3.44 -10.36 -35.50
C GLY A 296 -3.32 -11.20 -34.23
N LEU A 297 -2.16 -11.82 -33.96
CA LEU A 297 -1.97 -12.72 -32.81
C LEU A 297 -2.60 -12.12 -31.53
N PRO A 298 -3.51 -12.85 -30.84
CA PRO A 298 -4.28 -12.29 -29.73
C PRO A 298 -3.36 -11.89 -28.57
N PRO A 299 -3.43 -10.65 -28.04
CA PRO A 299 -2.74 -10.32 -26.81
C PRO A 299 -3.23 -11.25 -25.70
N LEU A 300 -2.28 -11.97 -25.09
CA LEU A 300 -2.56 -12.80 -23.94
C LEU A 300 -2.73 -11.87 -22.74
N VAL A 301 -3.89 -11.91 -22.08
CA VAL A 301 -4.15 -11.11 -20.87
C VAL A 301 -4.03 -11.98 -19.62
N VAL A 302 -3.62 -11.36 -18.53
CA VAL A 302 -3.50 -11.95 -17.19
C VAL A 302 -4.40 -11.23 -16.19
N PHE A 303 -4.90 -11.99 -15.22
CA PHE A 303 -5.71 -11.49 -14.10
C PHE A 303 -5.60 -12.47 -12.93
N PHE A 304 -5.93 -12.01 -11.72
CA PHE A 304 -6.04 -12.91 -10.58
C PHE A 304 -7.26 -13.82 -10.71
N CYS A 305 -7.05 -15.10 -10.47
CA CYS A 305 -8.07 -16.00 -9.97
C CYS A 305 -8.15 -15.82 -8.43
#